data_AF-A0A413PYX6-F1
#
_entry.id   AF-A0A413PYX6-F1
#
_cell.length_a   1.000
_cell.length_b   1.000
_cell.length_c   1.000
_cell.angle_alpha   90.00
_cell.angle_beta   90.00
_cell.angle_gamma   90.00
#
_symmetry.space_group_name_H-M   'P 1'
#
loop_
_entity.id
_entity.type
_entity.pdbx_description
1 polymer ?
#
loop_
_entity_poly.entity_id
_entity_poly.type
_entity_poly.pdbx_seq_one_letter_code
_entity_poly.pdbx_strand_id
1 'polypeptide(L)'
;SVLDNLTDKKKEASKEKSKTYKAKERFKDIFDKAEQIRELDDAESCYQSGDTFFEDEHNAWERLNIELLAQGYSVEEVESLRKKYESKYAQDCKAERAVSKELNLGRSIWKELTVSASAEEKQYDKETIRDRKEQPVR
;
A
#
# COMPACT_ATOMS: atom_id res chain seq x y z
N SER A 1 10.75 -5.85 -22.40
CA SER A 1 10.68 -7.24 -21.93
C SER A 1 9.54 -7.43 -20.92
N VAL A 2 9.10 -8.66 -20.64
CA VAL A 2 8.07 -8.95 -19.60
C VAL A 2 8.51 -8.41 -18.22
N LEU A 3 9.82 -8.49 -17.90
CA LEU A 3 10.38 -7.96 -16.67
C LEU A 3 10.33 -6.42 -16.58
N ASP A 4 10.52 -5.73 -17.70
CA ASP A 4 10.42 -4.26 -17.77
C ASP A 4 8.98 -3.82 -17.52
N ASN A 5 8.01 -4.49 -18.17
CA ASN A 5 6.59 -4.26 -17.97
C ASN A 5 6.17 -4.46 -16.50
N LEU A 6 6.66 -5.52 -15.85
CA LEU A 6 6.38 -5.76 -14.43
C LEU A 6 7.05 -4.73 -13.51
N THR A 7 8.24 -4.25 -13.88
CA THR A 7 8.93 -3.19 -13.14
C THR A 7 8.18 -1.86 -13.21
N ASP A 8 7.65 -1.52 -14.38
CA ASP A 8 6.83 -0.32 -14.54
C ASP A 8 5.48 -0.43 -13.83
N LYS A 9 4.83 -1.60 -13.87
CA LYS A 9 3.63 -1.88 -13.05
C LYS A 9 3.91 -1.71 -11.56
N LYS A 10 5.09 -2.12 -11.06
CA LYS A 10 5.45 -1.94 -9.66
C LYS A 10 5.60 -0.45 -9.30
N LYS A 11 6.27 0.32 -10.16
CA LYS A 11 6.39 1.78 -9.97
C LYS A 11 5.02 2.45 -9.92
N GLU A 12 4.13 2.07 -10.83
CA GLU A 12 2.79 2.67 -10.89
C GLU A 12 1.94 2.29 -9.67
N ALA A 13 2.02 1.04 -9.20
CA ALA A 13 1.36 0.62 -7.96
C ALA A 13 1.86 1.41 -6.73
N SER A 14 3.17 1.65 -6.61
CA SER A 14 3.71 2.48 -5.51
C SER A 14 3.28 3.96 -5.64
N LYS A 15 3.22 4.51 -6.86
CA LYS A 15 2.70 5.88 -7.06
C LYS A 15 1.25 5.98 -6.64
N GLU A 16 0.42 5.02 -7.03
CA GLU A 16 -1.00 5.01 -6.70
C GLU A 16 -1.23 4.92 -5.19
N LYS A 17 -0.49 4.05 -4.50
CA LYS A 17 -0.47 3.98 -3.04
C LYS A 17 -0.07 5.31 -2.39
N SER A 18 0.94 5.99 -2.95
CA SER A 18 1.38 7.30 -2.46
C SER A 18 0.31 8.39 -2.68
N LYS A 19 -0.39 8.37 -3.81
CA LYS A 19 -1.52 9.29 -4.07
C LYS A 19 -2.65 9.08 -3.06
N THR A 20 -3.04 7.81 -2.81
CA THR A 20 -4.04 7.46 -1.80
C THR A 20 -3.65 8.00 -0.43
N TYR A 21 -2.39 7.81 -0.02
CA TYR A 21 -1.88 8.31 1.25
C TYR A 21 -1.92 9.83 1.35
N LYS A 22 -1.39 10.55 0.34
CA LYS A 22 -1.42 12.02 0.30
C LYS A 22 -2.84 12.59 0.27
N ALA A 23 -3.77 11.89 -0.38
CA ALA A 23 -5.17 12.29 -0.39
C ALA A 23 -5.79 12.13 1.00
N LYS A 24 -5.54 11.00 1.68
CA LYS A 24 -5.98 10.78 3.07
C LYS A 24 -5.43 11.86 4.01
N GLU A 25 -4.16 12.23 3.86
CA GLU A 25 -3.50 13.22 4.71
C GLU A 25 -4.18 14.60 4.67
N ARG A 26 -4.80 14.97 3.55
CA ARG A 26 -5.56 16.22 3.43
C ARG A 26 -6.81 16.26 4.31
N PHE A 27 -7.32 15.09 4.70
CA PHE A 27 -8.47 14.94 5.57
C PHE A 27 -8.08 14.63 7.02
N LYS A 28 -6.78 14.73 7.36
CA LYS A 28 -6.30 14.46 8.72
C LYS A 28 -7.03 15.31 9.76
N ASP A 29 -7.25 16.59 9.47
CA ASP A 29 -7.94 17.51 10.37
C ASP A 29 -9.37 17.06 10.74
N ILE A 30 -10.18 16.67 9.75
CA ILE A 30 -11.53 16.15 10.02
C ILE A 30 -11.53 14.79 10.70
N PHE A 31 -10.54 13.93 10.40
CA PHE A 31 -10.39 12.65 11.09
C PHE A 31 -10.06 12.85 12.57
N ASP A 32 -9.10 13.73 12.87
CA ASP A 32 -8.68 14.03 14.24
C ASP A 32 -9.83 14.68 15.04
N LYS A 33 -10.64 15.54 14.41
CA LYS A 33 -11.85 16.11 15.04
C LYS A 33 -12.90 15.04 15.33
N ALA A 34 -13.24 14.20 14.36
CA ALA A 34 -14.23 13.14 14.55
C ALA A 34 -13.79 12.12 15.61
N GLU A 35 -12.48 11.87 15.74
CA GLU A 35 -11.92 11.03 16.80
C GLU A 35 -12.09 11.68 18.18
N GLN A 36 -11.78 12.98 18.32
CA GLN A 36 -12.01 13.71 19.57
C GLN A 36 -13.49 13.80 19.97
N ILE A 37 -14.40 14.02 19.01
CA ILE A 37 -15.85 14.01 19.27
C ILE A 37 -16.24 12.65 19.88
N ARG A 38 -15.76 11.55 19.30
CA ARG A 38 -16.02 10.20 19.79
C ARG A 38 -15.42 9.91 21.16
N GLU A 39 -14.25 10.46 21.47
CA GLU A 39 -13.64 10.33 22.80
C GLU A 39 -14.49 11.02 23.89
N LEU A 40 -15.29 12.02 23.50
CA LEU A 40 -16.18 12.76 24.39
C LEU A 40 -17.60 12.19 24.46
N ASP A 41 -17.97 11.19 23.66
CA ASP A 41 -19.35 10.66 23.57
C ASP A 41 -19.89 10.17 24.93
N ASP A 42 -19.05 9.55 25.76
CA ASP A 42 -19.47 9.08 27.10
C ASP A 42 -19.77 10.26 28.03
N ALA A 43 -18.95 11.31 27.99
CA ALA A 43 -19.15 12.52 28.78
C ALA A 43 -20.38 13.31 28.30
N GLU A 44 -20.55 13.42 26.98
CA GLU A 44 -21.73 14.03 26.34
C GLU A 44 -23.01 13.30 26.76
N SER A 45 -23.00 11.96 26.76
CA SER A 45 -24.14 11.15 27.19
C SER A 45 -24.52 11.38 28.65
N CYS A 46 -23.52 11.52 29.53
CA CYS A 46 -23.73 11.85 30.94
C CYS A 46 -24.32 13.27 31.10
N TYR A 47 -23.76 14.25 30.40
CA TYR A 47 -24.26 15.64 30.43
C TYR A 47 -25.70 15.73 29.95
N GLN A 48 -26.03 15.10 28.82
CA GLN A 48 -27.41 15.05 28.28
C GLN A 48 -28.39 14.36 29.24
N SER A 49 -27.90 13.46 30.09
CA SER A 49 -28.70 12.80 31.14
C SER A 49 -28.92 13.69 32.38
N GLY A 50 -28.35 14.90 32.39
CA GLY A 50 -28.47 15.89 33.46
C GLY A 50 -27.28 15.97 34.40
N ASP A 51 -26.16 15.29 34.09
CA ASP A 51 -24.94 15.38 34.89
C ASP A 51 -24.11 16.61 34.49
N THR A 52 -24.31 17.71 35.21
CA THR A 52 -23.60 18.98 34.95
C THR A 52 -22.11 18.92 35.28
N PHE A 53 -21.58 17.83 35.84
CA PHE A 53 -20.14 17.68 36.05
C PHE A 53 -19.36 17.75 34.73
N PHE A 54 -19.96 17.31 33.62
CA PHE A 54 -19.35 17.24 32.29
C PHE A 54 -19.66 18.45 31.38
N GLU A 55 -19.99 19.61 31.96
CA GLU A 55 -20.35 20.81 31.18
C GLU A 55 -19.20 21.28 30.26
N ASP A 56 -17.95 21.20 30.74
CA ASP A 56 -16.77 21.58 29.95
C ASP A 56 -16.54 20.62 28.77
N GLU A 57 -16.73 19.31 28.98
CA GLU A 57 -16.66 18.28 27.96
C GLU A 57 -17.77 18.44 26.92
N HIS A 58 -18.99 18.74 27.35
CA HIS A 58 -20.11 19.06 26.46
C HIS A 58 -19.78 20.25 25.57
N ASN A 59 -19.29 21.36 26.15
CA ASN A 59 -18.90 22.54 25.39
C ASN A 59 -17.78 22.23 24.38
N ALA A 60 -16.83 21.37 24.74
CA ALA A 60 -15.78 20.92 23.84
C ALA A 60 -16.33 20.05 22.69
N TRP A 61 -17.23 19.10 23.01
CA TRP A 61 -17.91 18.24 22.05
C TRP A 61 -18.73 19.08 21.05
N GLU A 62 -19.53 20.02 21.55
CA GLU A 62 -20.38 20.89 20.74
C GLU A 62 -19.54 21.78 19.81
N ARG A 63 -18.46 22.38 20.32
CA ARG A 63 -17.54 23.19 19.51
C ARG A 63 -16.94 22.37 18.38
N LEU A 64 -16.42 21.17 18.67
CA LEU A 64 -15.83 20.30 17.65
C LEU A 64 -16.86 19.88 16.61
N ASN A 65 -18.08 19.56 17.04
CA ASN A 65 -19.17 19.18 16.15
C ASN A 65 -19.58 20.35 15.23
N ILE A 66 -19.68 21.57 15.77
CA ILE A 66 -19.93 22.79 14.97
C ILE A 66 -18.80 23.05 13.97
N GLU A 67 -17.54 22.93 14.40
CA GLU A 67 -16.38 23.08 13.50
C GLU A 67 -16.39 22.05 12.37
N LEU A 68 -16.73 20.79 12.68
CA LEU A 68 -16.82 19.72 11.68
C LEU A 68 -17.95 19.98 10.67
N LEU A 69 -19.13 20.39 11.16
CA LEU A 69 -20.26 20.79 10.33
C LEU A 69 -19.96 22.03 9.49
N ALA A 70 -19.21 23.00 10.01
CA ALA A 70 -18.77 24.17 9.27
C ALA A 70 -17.81 23.82 8.12
N GLN A 71 -17.03 22.73 8.28
CA GLN A 71 -16.23 22.15 7.19
C GLN A 71 -17.09 21.32 6.20
N GLY A 72 -18.38 21.14 6.47
CA GLY A 72 -19.33 20.45 5.62
C GLY A 72 -19.35 18.94 5.80
N TYR A 73 -18.97 18.44 6.97
CA TYR A 73 -18.93 17.01 7.27
C TYR A 73 -19.70 16.68 8.55
N SER A 74 -20.43 15.57 8.56
CA SER A 74 -20.89 14.91 9.79
C SER A 74 -19.88 13.86 10.27
N VAL A 75 -19.96 13.47 11.55
CA VAL A 75 -19.12 12.41 12.12
C VAL A 75 -19.25 11.10 11.32
N GLU A 76 -20.47 10.72 10.93
CA GLU A 76 -20.73 9.51 10.15
C GLU A 76 -20.14 9.55 8.73
N GLU A 77 -20.18 10.73 8.09
CA GLU A 77 -19.56 10.94 6.79
C GLU A 77 -18.04 10.83 6.87
N VAL A 78 -17.43 11.39 7.92
CA VAL A 78 -16.00 11.27 8.18
C VAL A 78 -15.61 9.81 8.42
N GLU A 79 -16.39 9.05 9.19
CA GLU A 79 -16.13 7.62 9.40
C GLU A 79 -16.22 6.83 8.09
N SER A 80 -17.22 7.12 7.26
CA SER A 80 -17.38 6.50 5.95
C SER A 80 -16.19 6.81 5.04
N LEU A 81 -15.70 8.04 5.08
CA LEU A 81 -14.51 8.47 4.35
C LEU A 81 -13.24 7.78 4.86
N ARG A 82 -13.07 7.63 6.18
CA ARG A 82 -11.96 6.88 6.80
C ARG A 82 -11.93 5.44 6.29
N LYS A 83 -13.06 4.74 6.37
CA LYS A 83 -13.22 3.36 5.88
C LYS A 83 -12.90 3.22 4.39
N LYS A 84 -13.32 4.19 3.57
CA LYS A 84 -13.02 4.23 2.13
C LYS A 84 -11.51 4.31 1.86
N TYR A 85 -10.79 5.19 2.56
CA TYR A 85 -9.34 5.31 2.41
C TYR A 85 -8.58 4.09 2.91
N GLU A 86 -9.01 3.49 4.02
CA GLU A 86 -8.44 2.24 4.54
C GLU A 86 -8.61 1.08 3.56
N SER A 87 -9.81 0.94 3.01
CA SER A 87 -10.10 -0.07 1.97
C SER A 87 -9.24 0.12 0.73
N LYS A 88 -9.14 1.36 0.21
CA LYS A 88 -8.30 1.67 -0.95
C LYS A 88 -6.83 1.38 -0.68
N TYR A 89 -6.33 1.75 0.50
CA TYR A 89 -4.94 1.48 0.88
C TYR A 89 -4.65 -0.03 0.97
N ALA A 90 -5.58 -0.80 1.52
CA ALA A 90 -5.46 -2.26 1.57
C ALA A 90 -5.45 -2.89 0.16
N GLN A 91 -6.28 -2.39 -0.76
CA GLN A 91 -6.27 -2.80 -2.17
C GLN A 91 -4.94 -2.47 -2.85
N ASP A 92 -4.41 -1.25 -2.65
CA ASP A 92 -3.14 -0.83 -3.22
C ASP A 92 -1.97 -1.69 -2.69
N CYS A 93 -1.99 -2.02 -1.40
CA CYS A 93 -1.02 -2.96 -0.80
C CYS A 93 -1.13 -4.37 -1.41
N LYS A 94 -2.35 -4.86 -1.66
CA LYS A 94 -2.56 -6.18 -2.28
C LYS A 94 -2.03 -6.19 -3.72
N ALA A 95 -2.28 -5.13 -4.49
CA ALA A 95 -1.77 -4.98 -5.86
C ALA A 95 -0.23 -4.92 -5.90
N GLU A 96 0.39 -4.10 -5.03
CA GLU A 96 1.85 -4.00 -4.91
C GLU A 96 2.50 -5.35 -4.55
N ARG A 97 1.87 -6.12 -3.66
CA ARG A 97 2.32 -7.47 -3.29
C ARG A 97 2.21 -8.46 -4.46
N ALA A 98 1.13 -8.42 -5.23
CA ALA A 98 0.94 -9.29 -6.38
C ALA A 98 2.03 -9.06 -7.45
N VAL A 99 2.24 -7.80 -7.83
CA VAL A 99 3.29 -7.43 -8.80
C VAL A 99 4.69 -7.81 -8.29
N SER A 100 4.95 -7.61 -6.99
CA SER A 100 6.23 -7.99 -6.38
C SER A 100 6.50 -9.50 -6.43
N LYS A 101 5.47 -10.34 -6.24
CA LYS A 101 5.59 -11.79 -6.37
C LYS A 101 5.91 -12.21 -7.81
N GLU A 102 5.21 -11.65 -8.79
CA GLU A 102 5.46 -11.91 -10.21
C GLU A 102 6.87 -11.48 -10.63
N LEU A 103 7.33 -10.31 -10.19
CA LEU A 103 8.69 -9.84 -10.44
C LEU A 103 9.74 -10.79 -9.87
N ASN A 104 9.56 -11.23 -8.64
CA ASN A 104 10.51 -12.12 -7.98
C ASN A 104 10.58 -13.48 -8.69
N LEU A 105 9.42 -14.03 -9.10
CA LEU A 105 9.37 -15.26 -9.88
C LEU A 105 10.05 -15.10 -11.25
N GLY A 106 9.71 -14.05 -12.00
CA GLY A 106 10.31 -13.79 -13.31
C GLY A 106 11.84 -13.59 -13.23
N ARG A 107 12.32 -12.90 -12.18
CA ARG A 107 13.77 -12.75 -11.92
C ARG A 107 14.43 -14.08 -11.57
N SER A 108 13.75 -14.96 -10.82
CA SER A 108 14.27 -16.29 -10.51
C SER A 108 14.43 -17.14 -11.77
N ILE A 109 13.38 -17.20 -12.60
CA ILE A 109 13.40 -17.95 -13.87
C ILE A 109 14.50 -17.42 -14.79
N TRP A 110 14.61 -16.09 -14.93
CA TRP A 110 15.65 -15.49 -15.77
C TRP A 110 17.06 -15.81 -15.26
N LYS A 111 17.26 -15.80 -13.93
CA LYS A 111 18.53 -16.19 -13.30
C LYS A 111 18.87 -17.64 -13.59
N GLU A 112 17.91 -18.56 -13.43
CA GLU A 112 18.09 -19.98 -13.74
C GLU A 112 18.46 -20.19 -15.21
N LEU A 113 17.72 -19.59 -16.15
CA LEU A 113 17.99 -19.68 -17.58
C LEU A 113 19.36 -19.12 -17.98
N THR A 114 19.79 -18.02 -17.36
CA THR A 114 21.09 -17.41 -17.67
C THR A 114 22.24 -18.24 -17.10
N VAL A 115 22.04 -18.86 -15.94
CA VAL A 115 23.00 -19.78 -15.32
C VAL A 115 23.10 -21.08 -16.11
N SER A 116 21.98 -21.64 -16.59
CA SER A 116 21.99 -22.86 -17.42
C SER A 116 22.61 -22.60 -18.79
N ALA A 117 22.30 -21.48 -19.45
CA ALA A 117 22.91 -21.11 -20.73
C ALA A 117 24.44 -20.96 -20.63
N SER A 118 24.94 -20.34 -19.55
CA SER A 118 26.40 -20.23 -19.32
C SER A 118 27.07 -21.57 -18.99
N ALA A 119 26.33 -22.53 -18.43
CA ALA A 119 26.82 -23.88 -18.17
C ALA A 119 26.87 -24.73 -19.45
N GLU A 120 25.85 -24.60 -20.30
CA GLU A 120 25.76 -25.28 -21.60
C GLU A 120 26.84 -24.78 -22.56
N GLU A 121 27.09 -23.46 -22.69
CA GLU A 121 28.19 -22.92 -23.51
C GLU A 121 29.55 -23.50 -23.12
N LYS A 122 29.84 -23.61 -21.82
CA LYS A 122 31.11 -24.19 -21.32
C LYS A 122 31.23 -25.69 -21.61
N GLN A 123 30.10 -26.39 -21.77
CA GLN A 123 30.08 -27.81 -22.10
C GLN A 123 30.29 -28.04 -23.59
N TYR A 124 29.64 -27.24 -24.45
CA TYR A 124 29.87 -27.24 -25.91
C TYR A 124 31.32 -26.86 -26.27
N ASP A 125 31.91 -25.86 -25.62
CA ASP A 125 33.32 -25.49 -25.84
C ASP A 125 34.27 -26.64 -25.48
N LYS A 126 33.99 -27.39 -24.40
CA LYS A 126 34.78 -28.57 -24.02
C LYS A 126 34.58 -29.78 -24.94
N GLU A 127 33.41 -29.98 -25.53
CA GLU A 127 33.17 -31.03 -26.52
C GLU A 127 33.84 -30.71 -27.86
N THR A 128 33.70 -29.46 -28.35
CA THR A 128 34.32 -28.99 -29.59
C THR A 128 35.86 -29.05 -29.55
N ILE A 129 36.46 -28.81 -28.38
CA ILE A 129 37.93 -28.95 -28.18
C ILE A 129 38.37 -30.43 -28.13
N ARG A 130 37.52 -31.36 -27.70
CA ARG A 130 37.83 -32.79 -27.65
C ARG A 130 37.82 -33.43 -29.05
N ASP A 131 36.78 -33.15 -29.84
CA ASP A 131 36.64 -33.67 -31.21
C ASP A 131 37.79 -33.24 -32.14
N ARG A 132 38.34 -32.03 -31.94
CA ARG A 132 39.47 -31.52 -32.75
C ARG A 132 40.81 -32.17 -32.41
N LYS A 133 40.94 -32.87 -31.27
CA LYS A 133 42.16 -33.60 -30.88
C LYS A 133 42.18 -35.07 -31.30
N GLU A 134 41.03 -35.64 -31.70
CA GLU A 134 40.90 -37.04 -32.10
C GLU A 134 41.00 -37.27 -33.62
N GLN A 135 41.13 -36.22 -34.43
CA GLN A 135 41.36 -36.42 -35.87
C GLN A 135 42.79 -36.94 -36.12
N PRO A 136 42.95 -38.14 -36.72
CA PRO A 136 44.28 -38.67 -37.02
C PRO A 136 44.91 -37.85 -38.14
N VAL A 137 46.09 -37.27 -37.86
CA VAL A 137 46.96 -36.72 -38.89
C VAL A 137 47.51 -37.90 -39.69
N ARG A 138 47.12 -38.00 -40.97
CA ARG A 138 47.61 -39.02 -41.91
C ARG A 138 49.09 -38.86 -42.21
#